data_AF-A0A6J5YWL9-F1
#
_entry.id   AF-A0A6J5YWL9-F1
#
_cell.length_a   1.000
_cell.length_b   1.000
_cell.length_c   1.000
_cell.angle_alpha   90.00
_cell.angle_beta   90.00
_cell.angle_gamma   90.00
#
_symmetry.space_group_name_H-M   'P 1'
#
loop_
_entity.id
_entity.type
_entity.pdbx_description
1 polymer ?
#
loop_
_entity_poly.entity_id
_entity_poly.type
_entity_poly.pdbx_seq_one_letter_code
_entity_poly.pdbx_strand_id
1 'polypeptide(L)'
;MPKNNKIYWLEGVTEKGTKALLTDESSTYRWLRPQRNRRILVVLLGVGIVLVAMGSYWPTLKTNMSLPSGVDLIVYSVTAIFVILVVVGGYSLLRISVRSIADAPDELLDERQIQVRNTSIRYAYYLMGYLVLALLLLMMFGPEVQMFQPEGNDGSYLVIATLFAFASMPSMVLAWREKDI
;
A
#
# COMPACT_ATOMS: atom_id res chain seq x y z
N MET A 1 -3.06 11.34 -39.02
CA MET A 1 -2.15 11.38 -37.85
C MET A 1 -2.25 12.73 -37.17
N PRO A 2 -2.72 12.86 -35.92
CA PRO A 2 -2.34 14.00 -35.10
C PRO A 2 -0.99 13.68 -34.45
N LYS A 3 0.02 14.52 -34.72
CA LYS A 3 1.44 14.27 -34.45
C LYS A 3 1.94 14.91 -33.14
N ASN A 4 1.03 15.37 -32.27
CA ASN A 4 1.37 15.96 -30.97
C ASN A 4 1.03 14.99 -29.84
N ASN A 5 2.03 14.59 -29.05
CA ASN A 5 1.82 13.87 -27.80
C ASN A 5 1.51 14.91 -26.71
N LYS A 6 0.23 15.06 -26.32
CA LYS A 6 -0.15 15.99 -25.26
C LYS A 6 0.47 15.53 -23.94
N ILE A 7 1.16 16.44 -23.26
CA ILE A 7 1.76 16.20 -21.95
C ILE A 7 0.84 16.79 -20.89
N TYR A 8 0.39 15.94 -19.98
CA TYR A 8 -0.41 16.27 -18.82
C TYR A 8 0.52 16.56 -17.66
N TRP A 9 0.87 17.83 -17.46
CA TRP A 9 1.86 18.25 -16.48
C TRP A 9 1.42 18.05 -15.03
N LEU A 10 0.12 18.17 -14.74
CA LEU A 10 -0.43 17.99 -13.39
C LEU A 10 -0.43 16.51 -12.97
N GLU A 11 -0.72 15.62 -13.91
CA GLU A 11 -0.75 14.17 -13.73
C GLU A 11 0.63 13.53 -13.94
N GLY A 12 1.55 14.24 -14.60
CA GLY A 12 2.89 13.75 -14.94
C GLY A 12 2.88 12.61 -15.96
N VAL A 13 1.89 12.60 -16.87
CA VAL A 13 1.69 11.52 -17.85
C VAL A 13 1.60 12.09 -19.27
N THR A 14 1.95 11.27 -20.26
CA THR A 14 1.78 11.62 -21.68
C THR A 14 0.61 10.85 -22.29
N GLU A 15 -0.11 11.47 -23.21
CA GLU A 15 -1.27 10.87 -23.88
C GLU A 15 -0.94 9.51 -24.52
N LYS A 16 0.20 9.42 -25.23
CA LYS A 16 0.66 8.16 -25.83
C LYS A 16 0.94 7.08 -24.78
N GLY A 17 1.56 7.47 -23.66
CA GLY A 17 1.85 6.54 -22.56
C GLY A 17 0.59 5.99 -21.92
N THR A 18 -0.39 6.85 -21.64
CA THR A 18 -1.69 6.43 -21.09
C THR A 18 -2.44 5.54 -22.07
N LYS A 19 -2.51 5.93 -23.34
CA LYS A 19 -3.18 5.12 -24.37
C LYS A 19 -2.53 3.74 -24.51
N ALA A 20 -1.20 3.65 -24.55
CA ALA A 20 -0.49 2.36 -24.60
C ALA A 20 -0.78 1.45 -23.40
N LEU A 21 -0.96 2.01 -22.20
CA LEU A 21 -1.35 1.28 -20.99
C LEU A 21 -2.83 0.82 -21.02
N LEU A 22 -3.69 1.58 -21.69
CA LEU A 22 -5.10 1.24 -21.88
C LEU A 22 -5.28 0.18 -22.98
N THR A 23 -4.62 0.35 -24.14
CA THR A 23 -4.76 -0.49 -25.34
C THR A 23 -3.86 -1.73 -25.39
N ASP A 24 -3.20 -2.10 -24.29
CA ASP A 24 -2.46 -3.36 -24.13
C ASP A 24 -1.18 -3.48 -25.01
N GLU A 25 -0.61 -2.37 -25.48
CA GLU A 25 0.63 -2.39 -26.28
C GLU A 25 1.90 -2.65 -25.42
N SER A 26 1.85 -2.35 -24.11
CA SER A 26 2.97 -2.59 -23.20
C SER A 26 2.87 -3.96 -22.50
N SER A 27 3.60 -4.95 -22.99
CA SER A 27 3.56 -6.36 -22.52
C SER A 27 4.18 -6.62 -21.13
N THR A 28 4.95 -5.68 -20.57
CA THR A 28 5.85 -5.93 -19.43
C THR A 28 5.13 -6.31 -18.13
N TYR A 29 3.88 -5.86 -17.92
CA TYR A 29 3.15 -6.06 -16.64
C TYR A 29 1.75 -6.64 -16.82
N ARG A 30 1.49 -7.35 -17.93
CA ARG A 30 0.17 -7.93 -18.24
C ARG A 30 -0.34 -8.89 -17.16
N TRP A 31 0.56 -9.54 -16.42
CA TRP A 31 0.21 -10.43 -15.30
C TRP A 31 -0.34 -9.70 -14.06
N LEU A 32 -0.19 -8.38 -13.95
CA LEU A 32 -0.75 -7.55 -12.88
C LEU A 32 -2.18 -7.07 -13.15
N ARG A 33 -2.71 -7.27 -14.36
CA ARG A 33 -4.10 -6.92 -14.70
C ARG A 33 -5.15 -7.75 -13.97
N PRO A 34 -5.06 -9.10 -13.94
CA PRO A 34 -6.10 -9.94 -13.38
C PRO A 34 -6.49 -9.50 -11.97
N GLN A 35 -7.78 -9.35 -11.73
CA GLN A 35 -8.33 -8.93 -10.45
C GLN A 35 -7.83 -9.84 -9.31
N ARG A 36 -7.63 -11.13 -9.57
CA ARG A 36 -7.08 -12.08 -8.60
C ARG A 36 -5.66 -11.68 -8.16
N ASN A 37 -4.78 -11.35 -9.09
CA ASN A 37 -3.39 -11.01 -8.79
C ASN A 37 -3.29 -9.66 -8.07
N ARG A 38 -4.13 -8.69 -8.47
CA ARG A 38 -4.27 -7.40 -7.77
C ARG A 38 -4.73 -7.58 -6.33
N ARG A 39 -5.72 -8.43 -6.08
CA ARG A 39 -6.19 -8.73 -4.72
C ARG A 39 -5.12 -9.44 -3.89
N ILE A 40 -4.37 -10.37 -4.48
CA ILE A 40 -3.23 -11.01 -3.79
C ILE A 40 -2.20 -9.96 -3.39
N LEU A 41 -1.88 -8.99 -4.26
CA LEU A 41 -0.96 -7.90 -3.93
C LEU A 41 -1.49 -6.99 -2.81
N VAL A 42 -2.79 -6.68 -2.81
CA VAL A 42 -3.43 -5.92 -1.73
C VAL A 42 -3.31 -6.66 -0.40
N VAL A 43 -3.60 -7.97 -0.38
CA VAL A 43 -3.48 -8.80 0.83
C VAL A 43 -2.03 -8.88 1.29
N LEU A 44 -1.10 -9.12 0.36
CA LEU A 44 0.34 -9.21 0.65
C LEU A 44 0.86 -7.89 1.25
N LEU A 45 0.48 -6.74 0.67
CA LEU A 45 0.86 -5.42 1.19
C LEU A 45 0.22 -5.16 2.56
N GLY A 46 -1.06 -5.53 2.74
CA GLY A 46 -1.75 -5.42 4.03
C GLY A 46 -1.06 -6.24 5.12
N VAL A 47 -0.68 -7.48 4.81
CA VAL A 47 0.12 -8.33 5.72
C VAL A 47 1.47 -7.69 6.00
N GLY A 48 2.14 -7.14 4.98
CA GLY A 48 3.40 -6.41 5.15
C GLY A 48 3.28 -5.23 6.12
N ILE A 49 2.22 -4.42 6.00
CA ILE A 49 1.96 -3.29 6.90
C ILE A 49 1.70 -3.76 8.33
N VAL A 50 0.95 -4.85 8.51
CA VAL A 50 0.73 -5.45 9.84
C VAL A 50 2.04 -5.96 10.43
N LEU A 51 2.90 -6.59 9.63
CA LEU A 51 4.23 -7.04 10.07
C LEU A 51 5.13 -5.86 10.48
N VAL A 52 5.07 -4.72 9.76
CA VAL A 52 5.76 -3.49 10.18
C VAL A 52 5.24 -3.05 11.55
N ALA A 53 3.91 -2.98 11.74
CA ALA A 53 3.34 -2.60 13.04
C ALA A 53 3.75 -3.57 14.16
N MET A 54 3.83 -4.87 13.87
CA MET A 54 4.30 -5.89 14.80
C MET A 54 5.79 -5.77 15.14
N GLY A 55 6.59 -5.11 14.30
CA GLY A 55 7.99 -4.78 14.61
C GLY A 55 8.15 -3.99 15.91
N SER A 56 7.11 -3.27 16.33
CA SER A 56 7.07 -2.58 17.62
C SER A 56 7.16 -3.52 18.83
N TYR A 57 6.74 -4.79 18.69
CA TYR A 57 6.82 -5.82 19.74
C TYR A 57 8.12 -6.61 19.72
N TRP A 58 9.10 -6.24 18.88
CA TRP A 58 10.39 -6.92 18.81
C TRP A 58 11.13 -7.04 20.16
N PRO A 59 11.19 -6.00 21.02
CA PRO A 59 11.83 -6.10 22.33
C PRO A 59 11.21 -7.20 23.20
N THR A 60 9.89 -7.33 23.19
CA THR A 60 9.15 -8.39 23.90
C THR A 60 9.43 -9.77 23.32
N LEU A 61 9.51 -9.90 21.99
CA LEU A 61 9.83 -11.18 21.35
C LEU A 61 11.26 -11.63 21.69
N LYS A 62 12.19 -10.69 21.72
CA LYS A 62 13.59 -10.93 22.08
C LYS A 62 13.73 -11.47 23.50
N THR A 63 13.04 -10.88 24.49
CA THR A 63 13.11 -11.34 25.88
C THR A 63 12.52 -12.75 26.05
N ASN A 64 11.43 -13.06 25.35
CA ASN A 64 10.81 -14.39 25.41
C ASN A 64 11.64 -15.49 24.71
N MET A 65 12.34 -15.16 23.61
CA MET A 65 13.07 -16.16 22.82
C MET A 65 14.47 -16.50 23.33
N SER A 66 14.99 -15.80 24.34
CA SER A 66 16.29 -16.10 25.00
C SER A 66 17.45 -16.38 24.01
N LEU A 67 17.51 -15.65 22.90
CA LEU A 67 18.45 -15.93 21.81
C LEU A 67 19.88 -15.47 22.15
N PRO A 68 20.92 -16.18 21.68
CA PRO A 68 22.31 -15.70 21.74
C PRO A 68 22.46 -14.35 21.03
N SER A 69 23.25 -13.43 21.61
CA SER A 69 23.38 -12.03 21.17
C SER A 69 23.79 -11.85 19.70
N GLY A 70 24.55 -12.79 19.13
CA GLY A 70 24.93 -12.76 17.71
C GLY A 70 23.85 -13.21 16.73
N VAL A 71 22.94 -14.11 17.15
CA VAL A 71 21.87 -14.65 16.29
C VAL A 71 20.70 -13.67 16.23
N ASP A 72 20.40 -12.98 17.34
CA ASP A 72 19.35 -11.97 17.44
C ASP A 72 19.49 -10.85 16.38
N LEU A 73 20.71 -10.30 16.24
CA LEU A 73 20.97 -9.25 15.26
C LEU A 73 20.77 -9.73 13.81
N ILE A 74 21.16 -10.98 13.51
CA ILE A 74 21.01 -11.57 12.19
C ILE A 74 19.54 -11.79 11.88
N VAL A 75 18.76 -12.37 12.80
CA VAL A 75 17.33 -12.61 12.61
C VAL A 75 16.60 -11.28 12.40
N TYR A 76 16.84 -10.29 13.27
CA TYR A 76 16.23 -8.97 13.16
C TYR A 76 16.52 -8.32 11.81
N SER A 77 17.80 -8.24 11.42
CA SER A 77 18.19 -7.58 10.17
C SER A 77 17.61 -8.28 8.94
N VAL A 78 17.62 -9.62 8.89
CA VAL A 78 17.02 -10.38 7.78
C VAL A 78 15.50 -10.16 7.73
N THR A 79 14.80 -10.22 8.86
CA THR A 79 13.35 -9.94 8.89
C THR A 79 13.03 -8.50 8.50
N ALA A 80 13.79 -7.52 8.97
CA ALA A 80 13.58 -6.11 8.64
C ALA A 80 13.78 -5.85 7.14
N ILE A 81 14.85 -6.38 6.54
CA ILE A 81 15.10 -6.27 5.10
C ILE A 81 13.97 -6.92 4.31
N PHE A 82 13.54 -8.12 4.71
CA PHE A 82 12.44 -8.82 4.04
C PHE A 82 11.14 -8.02 4.09
N VAL A 83 10.78 -7.49 5.26
CA VAL A 83 9.58 -6.66 5.43
C VAL A 83 9.66 -5.39 4.58
N ILE A 84 10.82 -4.72 4.54
CA ILE A 84 11.03 -3.54 3.68
C ILE A 84 10.83 -3.91 2.21
N LEU A 85 11.41 -5.01 1.73
CA LEU A 85 11.25 -5.47 0.36
C LEU A 85 9.79 -5.79 0.04
N VAL A 86 9.06 -6.43 0.97
CA VAL A 86 7.64 -6.75 0.83
C VAL A 86 6.80 -5.47 0.75
N VAL A 87 7.03 -4.50 1.63
CA VAL A 87 6.24 -3.26 1.67
C VAL A 87 6.56 -2.35 0.48
N VAL A 88 7.83 -2.09 0.22
CA VAL A 88 8.27 -1.20 -0.88
C VAL A 88 8.00 -1.86 -2.24
N GLY A 89 8.32 -3.14 -2.39
CA GLY A 89 8.06 -3.90 -3.61
C GLY A 89 6.57 -4.07 -3.86
N GLY A 90 5.81 -4.46 -2.84
CA GLY A 90 4.35 -4.60 -2.91
C GLY A 90 3.67 -3.27 -3.27
N TYR A 91 4.06 -2.17 -2.63
CA TYR A 91 3.56 -0.84 -2.95
C TYR A 91 3.91 -0.43 -4.40
N SER A 92 5.15 -0.64 -4.84
CA SER A 92 5.58 -0.28 -6.20
C SER A 92 4.82 -1.05 -7.27
N LEU A 93 4.65 -2.37 -7.11
CA LEU A 93 3.88 -3.22 -8.03
C LEU A 93 2.40 -2.82 -8.06
N LEU A 94 1.83 -2.56 -6.89
CA LEU A 94 0.45 -2.13 -6.75
C LEU A 94 0.25 -0.74 -7.39
N ARG A 95 1.22 0.17 -7.27
CA ARG A 95 1.18 1.48 -7.94
C ARG A 95 1.25 1.34 -9.46
N ILE A 96 2.14 0.51 -9.98
CA ILE A 96 2.22 0.21 -11.43
C ILE A 96 0.89 -0.35 -11.92
N SER A 97 0.27 -1.24 -11.15
CA SER A 97 -1.00 -1.88 -11.51
C SER A 97 -2.17 -0.91 -11.65
N VAL A 98 -2.21 0.16 -10.84
CA VAL A 98 -3.34 1.11 -10.82
C VAL A 98 -3.05 2.42 -11.56
N ARG A 99 -1.79 2.70 -11.90
CA ARG A 99 -1.37 3.97 -12.54
C ARG A 99 -2.12 4.25 -13.84
N SER A 100 -2.53 3.21 -14.57
CA SER A 100 -3.28 3.35 -15.83
C SER A 100 -4.65 4.00 -15.67
N ILE A 101 -5.27 3.96 -14.48
CA ILE A 101 -6.59 4.53 -14.20
C ILE A 101 -6.50 5.64 -13.15
N ALA A 102 -5.64 5.48 -12.14
CA ALA A 102 -5.47 6.45 -11.07
C ALA A 102 -4.89 7.78 -11.57
N ASP A 103 -3.89 7.72 -12.46
CA ASP A 103 -3.14 8.89 -12.94
C ASP A 103 -3.51 9.26 -14.39
N ALA A 104 -4.53 8.61 -14.96
CA ALA A 104 -5.01 8.93 -16.30
C ALA A 104 -5.91 10.18 -16.27
N PRO A 105 -5.73 11.11 -17.23
CA PRO A 105 -6.56 12.30 -17.35
C PRO A 105 -7.98 11.92 -17.77
N ASP A 106 -8.96 12.69 -17.31
CA ASP A 106 -10.38 12.39 -17.48
C ASP A 106 -10.83 12.32 -18.95
N GLU A 107 -10.16 13.05 -19.85
CA GLU A 107 -10.47 13.01 -21.28
C GLU A 107 -10.08 11.69 -21.98
N LEU A 108 -9.26 10.87 -21.34
CA LEU A 108 -8.82 9.57 -21.86
C LEU A 108 -9.55 8.39 -21.19
N LEU A 109 -10.36 8.67 -20.17
CA LEU A 109 -11.08 7.67 -19.40
C LEU A 109 -12.54 7.63 -19.81
N ASP A 110 -13.10 6.42 -19.84
CA ASP A 110 -14.54 6.25 -19.99
C ASP A 110 -15.28 6.75 -18.75
N GLU A 111 -16.54 7.18 -18.90
CA GLU A 111 -17.37 7.66 -17.78
C GLU A 111 -17.43 6.66 -16.62
N ARG A 112 -17.52 5.36 -16.93
CA ARG A 112 -17.49 4.29 -15.93
C ARG A 112 -16.17 4.25 -15.17
N GLN A 113 -15.04 4.43 -15.85
CA GLN A 113 -13.71 4.41 -15.22
C GLN A 113 -13.53 5.61 -14.28
N ILE A 114 -14.02 6.79 -14.68
CA ILE A 114 -14.03 8.00 -13.85
C ILE A 114 -14.87 7.77 -12.58
N GLN A 115 -16.07 7.21 -12.71
CA GLN A 115 -16.93 6.90 -11.57
C GLN A 115 -16.27 5.90 -10.61
N VAL A 116 -15.65 4.84 -11.12
CA VAL A 116 -14.95 3.84 -10.30
C VAL A 116 -13.77 4.47 -9.57
N ARG A 117 -12.95 5.29 -10.25
CA ARG A 117 -11.82 6.02 -9.65
C ARG A 117 -12.28 6.93 -8.52
N ASN A 118 -13.23 7.83 -8.79
CA ASN A 118 -13.71 8.81 -7.82
C ASN A 118 -14.37 8.13 -6.60
N THR A 119 -15.17 7.09 -6.83
CA THR A 119 -15.78 6.33 -5.74
C THR A 119 -14.73 5.58 -4.92
N SER A 120 -13.68 5.06 -5.56
CA SER A 120 -12.60 4.35 -4.85
C SER A 120 -11.74 5.29 -4.01
N ILE A 121 -11.45 6.50 -4.50
CA ILE A 121 -10.79 7.55 -3.73
C ILE A 121 -11.64 7.93 -2.51
N ARG A 122 -12.96 8.10 -2.70
CA ARG A 122 -13.88 8.38 -1.58
C ARG A 122 -13.85 7.29 -0.51
N TYR A 123 -13.90 6.02 -0.90
CA TYR A 123 -13.80 4.91 0.06
C TYR A 123 -12.42 4.85 0.74
N ALA A 124 -11.34 5.18 0.03
CA ALA A 124 -10.02 5.26 0.65
C ALA A 124 -9.99 6.31 1.75
N TYR A 125 -10.56 7.50 1.55
CA TYR A 125 -10.66 8.51 2.61
C TYR A 125 -11.51 8.04 3.80
N TYR A 126 -12.60 7.32 3.57
CA TYR A 126 -13.38 6.75 4.68
C TYR A 126 -12.57 5.72 5.47
N LEU A 127 -11.85 4.82 4.79
CA LEU A 127 -10.99 3.84 5.45
C LEU A 127 -9.84 4.50 6.21
N MET A 128 -9.23 5.57 5.67
CA MET A 128 -8.23 6.37 6.38
C MET A 128 -8.83 6.97 7.65
N GLY A 129 -10.04 7.53 7.57
CA GLY A 129 -10.74 8.06 8.74
C GLY A 129 -11.00 7.00 9.81
N TYR A 130 -11.46 5.82 9.43
CA TYR A 130 -11.63 4.70 10.36
C TYR A 130 -10.32 4.22 10.96
N LEU A 131 -9.23 4.25 10.20
CA LEU A 131 -7.88 3.92 10.69
C LEU A 131 -7.44 4.94 11.76
N VAL A 132 -7.59 6.25 11.52
CA VAL A 132 -7.33 7.28 12.54
C VAL A 132 -8.17 7.05 13.78
N LEU A 133 -9.46 6.78 13.61
CA LEU A 133 -10.36 6.53 14.74
C LEU A 133 -9.91 5.31 15.55
N ALA A 134 -9.51 4.23 14.89
CA ALA A 134 -8.95 3.06 15.56
C ALA A 134 -7.65 3.38 16.32
N LEU A 135 -6.77 4.21 15.73
CA LEU A 135 -5.55 4.67 16.40
C LEU A 135 -5.83 5.56 17.62
N LEU A 136 -6.82 6.44 17.53
CA LEU A 136 -7.23 7.28 18.65
C LEU A 136 -7.81 6.44 19.79
N LEU A 137 -8.67 5.47 19.48
CA LEU A 137 -9.17 4.52 20.47
C LEU A 137 -8.03 3.73 21.11
N LEU A 138 -7.06 3.29 20.32
CA LEU A 138 -5.89 2.58 20.80
C LEU A 138 -4.97 3.47 21.65
N MET A 139 -4.90 4.77 21.39
CA MET A 139 -4.20 5.73 22.26
C MET A 139 -4.93 5.94 23.59
N MET A 140 -6.27 5.95 23.58
CA MET A 140 -7.08 6.13 24.78
C MET A 140 -7.11 4.89 25.68
N PHE A 141 -7.32 3.70 25.11
CA PHE A 141 -7.48 2.44 25.84
C PHE A 141 -6.22 1.58 25.89
N GLY A 142 -5.24 1.82 25.00
CA GLY A 142 -3.99 1.06 24.95
C GLY A 142 -3.18 1.07 26.25
N PRO A 143 -3.11 2.19 27.00
CA PRO A 143 -2.44 2.21 28.30
C PRO A 143 -3.13 1.30 29.35
N GLU A 144 -4.46 1.27 29.39
CA GLU A 144 -5.22 0.43 30.34
C GLU A 144 -5.03 -1.06 30.05
N VAL A 145 -4.91 -1.43 28.77
CA VAL A 145 -4.69 -2.81 28.32
C VAL A 145 -3.20 -3.17 28.28
N GLN A 146 -2.32 -2.29 28.77
CA GLN A 146 -0.86 -2.48 28.81
C GLN A 146 -0.23 -2.78 27.43
N MET A 147 -0.85 -2.31 26.33
CA MET A 147 -0.35 -2.55 24.96
C MET A 147 0.93 -1.77 24.64
N PHE A 148 1.21 -0.70 25.39
CA PHE A 148 2.38 0.17 25.24
C PHE A 148 3.15 0.22 26.55
N GLN A 149 4.32 -0.41 26.60
CA GLN A 149 5.20 -0.42 27.77
C GLN A 149 6.64 -0.09 27.38
N PRO A 150 7.42 0.53 28.29
CA PRO A 150 8.82 0.91 28.04
C PRO A 150 9.73 -0.28 27.66
N GLU A 151 9.37 -1.49 28.11
CA GLU A 151 10.14 -2.71 27.80
C GLU A 151 9.55 -3.51 26.61
N GLY A 152 8.39 -3.10 26.07
CA GLY A 152 7.60 -3.97 25.20
C GLY A 152 7.08 -3.39 23.88
N ASN A 153 6.82 -2.08 23.79
CA ASN A 153 6.27 -1.44 22.59
C ASN A 153 6.38 0.10 22.63
N ASP A 154 7.30 0.68 21.84
CA ASP A 154 7.50 2.14 21.71
C ASP A 154 6.47 2.84 20.78
N GLY A 155 5.61 2.08 20.11
CA GLY A 155 4.61 2.59 19.15
C GLY A 155 5.18 3.23 17.87
N SER A 156 6.50 3.40 17.77
CA SER A 156 7.19 4.05 16.63
C SER A 156 6.94 3.32 15.31
N TYR A 157 7.01 1.99 15.29
CA TYR A 157 6.73 1.19 14.10
C TYR A 157 5.25 1.19 13.71
N LEU A 158 4.35 1.40 14.66
CA LEU A 158 2.92 1.54 14.40
C LEU A 158 2.61 2.86 13.68
N VAL A 159 3.32 3.94 14.01
CA VAL A 159 3.28 5.20 13.25
C VAL A 159 3.80 4.99 11.82
N ILE A 160 4.93 4.30 11.65
CA ILE A 160 5.50 4.01 10.32
C ILE A 160 4.53 3.17 9.48
N ALA A 161 3.95 2.12 10.06
CA ALA A 161 2.93 1.29 9.41
C ALA A 161 1.71 2.11 9.00
N THR A 162 1.29 3.05 9.84
CA THR A 162 0.18 3.96 9.53
C THR A 162 0.50 4.83 8.32
N LEU A 163 1.70 5.42 8.24
CA LEU A 163 2.10 6.22 7.08
C LEU A 163 2.10 5.40 5.79
N PHE A 164 2.59 4.15 5.83
CA PHE A 164 2.52 3.25 4.68
C PHE A 164 1.09 2.86 4.31
N ALA A 165 0.22 2.63 5.30
CA ALA A 165 -1.20 2.36 5.07
C ALA A 165 -1.87 3.55 4.37
N PHE A 166 -1.62 4.78 4.82
CA PHE A 166 -2.15 5.99 4.20
C PHE A 166 -1.67 6.18 2.77
N ALA A 167 -0.37 6.02 2.51
CA ALA A 167 0.19 6.16 1.18
C ALA A 167 -0.37 5.11 0.19
N SER A 168 -0.61 3.89 0.65
CA SER A 168 -1.06 2.78 -0.19
C SER A 168 -2.57 2.65 -0.34
N MET A 169 -3.36 3.22 0.57
CA MET A 169 -4.82 2.98 0.64
C MET A 169 -5.59 3.31 -0.64
N PRO A 170 -5.38 4.46 -1.32
CA PRO A 170 -6.11 4.77 -2.56
C PRO A 170 -5.86 3.72 -3.64
N SER A 171 -4.61 3.29 -3.76
CA SER A 171 -4.20 2.26 -4.72
C SER A 171 -4.74 0.88 -4.32
N MET A 172 -4.78 0.54 -3.02
CA MET A 172 -5.32 -0.74 -2.54
C MET A 172 -6.83 -0.84 -2.81
N VAL A 173 -7.59 0.22 -2.52
CA VAL A 173 -9.04 0.26 -2.73
C VAL A 173 -9.38 0.19 -4.23
N LEU A 174 -8.64 0.91 -5.06
CA LEU A 174 -8.84 0.88 -6.50
C LEU A 174 -8.53 -0.52 -7.07
N ALA A 175 -7.38 -1.11 -6.72
CA ALA A 175 -6.97 -2.44 -7.15
C ALA A 175 -7.95 -3.54 -6.70
N TRP A 176 -8.61 -3.37 -5.56
CA TRP A 176 -9.61 -4.32 -5.05
C TRP A 176 -10.94 -4.25 -5.81
N ARG A 177 -11.38 -3.04 -6.17
CA ARG A 177 -12.72 -2.78 -6.73
C ARG A 177 -12.79 -2.87 -8.24
N GLU A 178 -11.67 -2.68 -8.93
CA GLU A 178 -11.63 -2.79 -10.39
C GLU A 178 -11.96 -4.23 -10.80
N LYS A 179 -13.00 -4.40 -11.61
CA LYS A 179 -13.35 -5.67 -12.25
C LYS A 179 -12.71 -5.67 -13.63
N ASP A 180 -12.03 -6.77 -13.97
CA ASP A 180 -11.48 -6.97 -15.31
C ASP A 180 -12.60 -6.76 -16.34
N ILE A 181 -12.32 -5.90 -17.33
CA ILE A 181 -13.16 -5.74 -18.53
C ILE A 181 -12.79 -6.86 -19.49
#